data_AF-A0A916II93-F1
#
_entry.id   AF-A0A916II93-F1
#
_cell.length_a   1.000
_cell.length_b   1.000
_cell.length_c   1.000
_cell.angle_alpha   90.00
_cell.angle_beta   90.00
_cell.angle_gamma   90.00
#
_symmetry.space_group_name_H-M   'P 1'
#
loop_
_entity.id
_entity.type
_entity.pdbx_description
1 polymer ?
#
loop_
_entity_poly.entity_id
_entity_poly.type
_entity_poly.pdbx_seq_one_letter_code
_entity_poly.pdbx_strand_id
1 'polypeptide(L)'
;MQDSDVLADRVDIEPPIFKGCSSSELLAMLVVAVAIWLPLSVLLALAIGKVAFALAILAVGVIGSVYAGACVFQRIKRNRPDHYYVHMVTRSLHLSGLWSSPLTWRSGYWDIGRS
;
A
#
# COMPACT_ATOMS: atom_id res chain seq x y z
N MET A 1 30.36 -16.21 2.86
CA MET A 1 29.14 -15.89 3.65
C MET A 1 28.16 -14.99 2.88
N GLN A 2 28.54 -14.31 1.79
CA GLN A 2 27.59 -13.52 0.97
C GLN A 2 26.51 -14.32 0.22
N ASP A 3 26.79 -15.52 -0.29
CA ASP A 3 25.83 -16.26 -1.14
C ASP A 3 24.59 -16.77 -0.39
N SER A 4 24.75 -17.15 0.88
CA SER A 4 23.64 -17.61 1.72
C SER A 4 22.67 -16.47 2.06
N ASP A 5 23.17 -15.25 2.26
CA ASP A 5 22.33 -14.09 2.57
C ASP A 5 21.49 -13.67 1.35
N VAL A 6 22.06 -13.72 0.14
CA VAL A 6 21.32 -13.41 -1.10
C VAL A 6 20.18 -14.42 -1.34
N LEU A 7 20.41 -15.69 -1.05
CA LEU A 7 19.38 -16.73 -1.19
C LEU A 7 18.30 -16.61 -0.11
N ALA A 8 18.67 -16.29 1.13
CA ALA A 8 17.72 -16.08 2.22
C ALA A 8 16.83 -14.85 1.98
N ASP A 9 17.42 -13.73 1.54
CA ASP A 9 16.70 -12.47 1.29
C ASP A 9 15.66 -12.63 0.16
N ARG A 10 15.96 -13.48 -0.85
CA ARG A 10 15.00 -13.81 -1.92
C ARG A 10 13.88 -14.76 -1.49
N VAL A 11 14.05 -15.49 -0.38
CA VAL A 11 13.01 -16.37 0.18
C VAL A 11 12.03 -15.57 1.03
N ASP A 12 12.53 -14.58 1.78
CA ASP A 12 11.70 -13.75 2.67
C ASP A 12 10.95 -12.64 1.90
N ILE A 13 11.50 -12.17 0.78
CA ILE A 13 10.91 -11.07 0.00
C ILE A 13 9.93 -11.62 -1.04
N GLU A 14 8.70 -11.12 -0.99
CA GLU A 14 7.66 -11.46 -1.97
C GLU A 14 8.05 -10.95 -3.37
N PRO A 15 8.07 -11.82 -4.40
CA PRO A 15 8.54 -11.44 -5.73
C PRO A 15 7.60 -10.41 -6.39
N PRO A 16 8.15 -9.43 -7.12
CA PRO A 16 7.34 -8.46 -7.86
C PRO A 16 6.65 -9.13 -9.05
N ILE A 17 5.31 -9.02 -9.13
CA ILE A 17 4.49 -9.69 -10.15
C ILE A 17 4.08 -8.72 -11.25
N PHE A 18 3.66 -7.50 -10.88
CA PHE A 18 3.17 -6.52 -11.83
C PHE A 18 3.81 -5.16 -11.57
N LYS A 19 4.50 -4.61 -12.56
CA LYS A 19 5.11 -3.28 -12.47
C LYS A 19 5.88 -3.09 -11.15
N GLY A 20 6.72 -4.04 -10.75
CA GLY A 20 7.51 -3.91 -9.51
C GLY A 20 6.71 -3.91 -8.20
N CYS A 21 5.40 -4.19 -8.24
CA CYS A 21 4.55 -4.39 -7.06
C CYS A 21 4.42 -5.89 -6.76
N SER A 22 4.43 -6.23 -5.47
CA SER A 22 4.16 -7.59 -4.99
C SER A 22 2.67 -7.94 -5.11
N SER A 23 2.32 -9.22 -4.92
CA SER A 23 0.92 -9.65 -4.96
C SER A 23 0.09 -8.98 -3.86
N SER A 24 0.64 -8.89 -2.65
CA SER A 24 0.01 -8.25 -1.49
C SER A 24 -0.25 -6.76 -1.70
N GLU A 25 0.66 -6.05 -2.36
CA GLU A 25 0.51 -4.62 -2.67
C GLU A 25 -0.55 -4.36 -3.74
N LEU A 26 -0.59 -5.22 -4.76
CA LEU A 26 -1.63 -5.15 -5.79
C LEU A 26 -3.01 -5.41 -5.18
N LEU A 27 -3.11 -6.40 -4.30
CA LEU A 27 -4.34 -6.70 -3.57
C LEU A 27 -4.76 -5.50 -2.72
N ALA A 28 -3.83 -4.89 -1.97
CA ALA A 28 -4.13 -3.72 -1.15
C ALA A 28 -4.62 -2.53 -2.00
N MET A 29 -3.96 -2.23 -3.13
CA MET A 29 -4.40 -1.20 -4.06
C MET A 29 -5.77 -1.50 -4.66
N LEU A 30 -6.03 -2.76 -5.01
CA LEU A 30 -7.34 -3.19 -5.52
C LEU A 30 -8.44 -3.00 -4.49
N VAL A 31 -8.22 -3.39 -3.22
CA VAL A 31 -9.19 -3.21 -2.14
C VAL A 31 -9.52 -1.74 -1.94
N VAL A 32 -8.51 -0.86 -1.89
CA VAL A 32 -8.72 0.59 -1.77
C VAL A 32 -9.47 1.14 -2.99
N ALA A 33 -9.11 0.74 -4.20
CA ALA A 33 -9.78 1.16 -5.42
C ALA A 33 -11.26 0.76 -5.42
N VAL A 34 -11.57 -0.49 -5.08
CA VAL A 34 -12.97 -0.97 -4.99
C VAL A 34 -13.72 -0.23 -3.89
N ALA A 35 -13.11 -0.04 -2.72
CA ALA A 35 -13.75 0.68 -1.60
C ALA A 35 -14.16 2.12 -1.97
N ILE A 36 -13.42 2.78 -2.86
CA ILE A 36 -13.73 4.13 -3.35
C ILE A 36 -14.72 4.10 -4.52
N TRP A 37 -14.48 3.25 -5.52
CA TRP A 37 -15.27 3.24 -6.75
C TRP A 37 -16.64 2.60 -6.58
N LEU A 38 -16.79 1.63 -5.68
CA LEU A 38 -18.08 0.98 -5.42
C LEU A 38 -19.14 1.97 -4.94
N PRO A 39 -18.94 2.74 -3.84
CA PRO A 39 -19.93 3.74 -3.42
C PRO A 39 -20.14 4.82 -4.49
N LEU A 40 -19.08 5.26 -5.17
CA LEU A 40 -19.19 6.26 -6.24
C LEU A 40 -20.04 5.75 -7.41
N SER A 41 -19.87 4.49 -7.80
CA SER A 41 -20.65 3.88 -8.87
C SER A 41 -22.12 3.72 -8.48
N VAL A 42 -22.42 3.38 -7.23
CA VAL A 42 -23.81 3.31 -6.73
C VAL A 42 -24.46 4.69 -6.78
N LEU A 43 -23.76 5.74 -6.35
CA LEU A 43 -24.27 7.11 -6.44
C LEU A 43 -24.53 7.52 -7.89
N LEU A 44 -23.64 7.17 -8.82
CA LEU A 44 -23.83 7.43 -10.25
C LEU A 44 -24.99 6.63 -10.84
N ALA A 45 -25.20 5.38 -10.41
CA ALA A 45 -26.33 4.57 -10.83
C ALA A 45 -27.66 5.22 -10.43
N LEU A 46 -27.74 5.75 -9.21
CA LEU A 46 -28.92 6.46 -8.71
C LEU A 46 -29.14 7.78 -9.44
N ALA A 47 -28.07 8.53 -9.75
CA ALA A 47 -28.18 9.81 -10.44
C ALA A 47 -28.58 9.69 -11.92
N ILE A 48 -28.04 8.70 -12.63
CA ILE A 48 -28.27 8.51 -14.08
C ILE A 48 -29.51 7.63 -14.34
N GLY A 49 -29.87 6.76 -13.39
CA GLY A 49 -30.93 5.76 -13.53
C GLY A 49 -30.56 4.58 -14.43
N LYS A 50 -29.30 4.47 -14.87
CA LYS A 50 -28.80 3.40 -15.75
C LYS A 50 -27.69 2.59 -15.07
N VAL A 51 -28.06 1.46 -14.48
CA VAL A 51 -27.15 0.58 -13.72
C VAL A 51 -25.97 0.09 -14.58
N ALA A 52 -26.21 -0.27 -15.84
CA ALA A 52 -25.16 -0.75 -16.74
C ALA A 52 -24.01 0.26 -16.94
N PHE A 53 -24.33 1.56 -16.98
CA PHE A 53 -23.33 2.60 -17.17
C PHE A 53 -22.47 2.79 -15.90
N ALA A 54 -23.10 2.73 -14.73
CA ALA A 54 -22.39 2.77 -13.45
C ALA A 54 -21.43 1.59 -13.26
N LEU A 55 -21.84 0.39 -13.66
CA LEU A 55 -20.97 -0.80 -13.63
C LEU A 55 -19.78 -0.67 -14.59
N ALA A 56 -19.99 -0.10 -15.78
CA ALA A 56 -18.89 0.17 -16.70
C ALA A 56 -17.88 1.17 -16.10
N ILE A 57 -18.36 2.23 -15.46
CA ILE A 57 -17.51 3.21 -14.76
C ILE A 57 -16.76 2.55 -13.59
N LEU A 58 -17.43 1.71 -12.81
CA LEU A 58 -16.80 0.96 -11.71
C LEU A 58 -15.61 0.14 -12.23
N ALA A 59 -15.83 -0.67 -13.28
CA ALA A 59 -14.79 -1.52 -13.84
C ALA A 59 -13.61 -0.71 -14.37
N VAL A 60 -13.87 0.31 -15.19
CA VAL A 60 -12.82 1.16 -15.77
C VAL A 60 -12.09 1.97 -14.69
N GLY A 61 -12.82 2.49 -13.71
CA GLY A 61 -12.28 3.26 -12.60
C GLY A 61 -11.35 2.42 -11.72
N VAL A 62 -11.75 1.20 -11.36
CA VAL A 62 -10.91 0.28 -10.59
C VAL A 62 -9.64 -0.10 -11.37
N ILE A 63 -9.76 -0.52 -12.63
CA ILE A 63 -8.59 -0.91 -13.44
C ILE A 63 -7.64 0.29 -13.62
N GLY A 64 -8.18 1.46 -13.96
CA GLY A 64 -7.40 2.68 -14.17
C GLY A 64 -6.69 3.15 -12.90
N SER A 65 -7.37 3.11 -11.75
CA SER A 65 -6.78 3.51 -10.46
C SER A 65 -5.71 2.53 -9.97
N VAL A 66 -5.89 1.22 -10.14
CA VAL A 66 -4.85 0.23 -9.82
C VAL A 66 -3.63 0.40 -10.74
N TYR A 67 -3.83 0.61 -12.04
CA TYR A 67 -2.74 0.83 -12.99
C TYR A 67 -1.95 2.12 -12.68
N ALA A 68 -2.66 3.23 -12.43
CA ALA A 68 -2.05 4.50 -12.05
C ALA A 68 -1.36 4.39 -10.68
N GLY A 69 -1.99 3.72 -9.72
CA GLY A 69 -1.45 3.40 -8.41
C GLY A 69 -0.13 2.65 -8.52
N ALA A 70 -0.08 1.58 -9.32
CA ALA A 70 1.14 0.81 -9.56
C ALA A 70 2.25 1.67 -10.21
N CYS A 71 1.92 2.53 -11.19
CA CYS A 71 2.89 3.47 -11.77
C CYS A 71 3.48 4.43 -10.74
N VAL A 72 2.63 4.97 -9.85
CA VAL A 72 3.07 5.85 -8.77
C VAL A 72 3.93 5.05 -7.78
N PHE A 73 3.46 3.88 -7.37
CA PHE A 73 4.14 3.01 -6.42
C PHE A 73 5.55 2.62 -6.90
N GLN A 74 5.70 2.26 -8.17
CA GLN A 74 7.00 2.08 -8.82
C GLN A 74 7.94 3.27 -8.65
N ARG A 75 7.39 4.46 -8.84
CA ARG A 75 8.16 5.71 -8.79
C ARG A 75 8.60 6.01 -7.37
N ILE A 76 7.73 5.80 -6.40
CA ILE A 76 8.08 6.02 -5.00
C ILE A 76 9.11 4.96 -4.58
N LYS A 77 8.89 3.68 -4.92
CA LYS A 77 9.78 2.52 -4.65
C LYS A 77 11.20 2.63 -5.17
N ARG A 78 11.42 3.50 -6.17
CA ARG A 78 12.73 3.60 -6.82
C ARG A 78 13.80 4.13 -5.86
N ASN A 79 14.91 3.39 -5.73
CA ASN A 79 16.07 3.72 -4.88
C ASN A 79 15.74 3.85 -3.38
N ARG A 80 14.72 3.15 -2.89
CA ARG A 80 14.39 3.10 -1.46
C ARG A 80 14.66 1.70 -0.91
N PRO A 81 15.13 1.58 0.34
CA PRO A 81 15.31 0.28 0.99
C PRO A 81 13.96 -0.41 1.17
N ASP A 82 13.98 -1.73 1.31
CA ASP A 82 12.77 -2.53 1.51
C ASP A 82 12.01 -2.08 2.77
N HIS A 83 10.69 -2.31 2.76
CA HIS A 83 9.74 -1.89 3.81
C HIS A 83 9.67 -0.39 4.13
N TYR A 84 10.38 0.49 3.41
CA TYR A 84 10.34 1.94 3.61
C TYR A 84 8.92 2.52 3.59
N TYR A 85 8.04 2.03 2.70
CA TYR A 85 6.63 2.46 2.62
C TYR A 85 5.83 2.13 3.87
N VAL A 86 6.04 0.94 4.42
CA VAL A 86 5.33 0.50 5.62
C VAL A 86 5.67 1.42 6.77
N HIS A 87 6.95 1.73 6.97
CA HIS A 87 7.38 2.69 8.00
C HIS A 87 6.83 4.10 7.79
N MET A 88 6.77 4.59 6.54
CA MET A 88 6.15 5.89 6.24
C MET A 88 4.65 5.92 6.57
N VAL A 89 3.92 4.86 6.23
CA VAL A 89 2.48 4.75 6.51
C VAL A 89 2.23 4.62 8.01
N THR A 90 2.96 3.74 8.70
CA THR A 90 2.86 3.59 10.16
C THR A 90 3.19 4.90 10.88
N ARG A 91 4.22 5.62 10.45
CA ARG A 91 4.55 6.94 10.99
C ARG A 91 3.40 7.93 10.77
N SER A 92 2.82 7.94 9.58
CA SER A 92 1.74 8.88 9.25
C SER A 92 0.47 8.59 10.06
N LEU A 93 0.10 7.32 10.23
CA LEU A 93 -1.01 6.87 11.07
C LEU A 93 -0.79 7.16 12.56
N HIS A 94 0.45 7.04 13.02
CA HIS A 94 0.82 7.41 14.38
C HIS A 94 0.72 8.92 14.61
N LEU A 95 1.22 9.73 13.67
CA LEU A 95 1.14 11.18 13.75
C LEU A 95 -0.30 11.72 13.64
N SER A 96 -1.18 11.03 12.91
CA SER A 96 -2.61 11.38 12.84
C SER A 96 -3.42 10.90 14.05
N GLY A 97 -2.79 10.18 14.99
CA GLY A 97 -3.46 9.63 16.18
C GLY A 97 -4.40 8.46 15.89
N LEU A 98 -4.43 7.96 14.66
CA LEU A 98 -5.30 6.86 14.25
C LEU A 98 -4.80 5.49 14.73
N TRP A 99 -3.50 5.37 15.08
CA TRP A 99 -2.91 4.13 15.56
C TRP A 99 -1.74 4.39 16.53
N SER A 100 -1.73 3.75 17.70
CA SER A 100 -0.54 3.69 18.56
C SER A 100 0.44 2.61 18.06
N SER A 101 1.67 3.00 17.74
CA SER A 101 2.73 2.09 17.34
C SER A 101 3.66 1.82 18.52
N PRO A 102 4.07 0.56 18.78
CA PRO A 102 5.04 0.23 19.83
C PRO A 102 6.48 0.67 19.49
N LEU A 103 6.69 1.20 18.27
CA LEU A 103 7.98 1.74 17.87
C LEU A 103 8.37 2.92 18.77
N THR A 104 9.63 2.95 19.20
CA THR A 104 10.17 4.06 19.98
C THR A 104 10.46 5.24 19.07
N TRP A 105 9.59 6.26 19.14
CA TRP A 105 9.73 7.50 18.35
C TRP A 105 10.45 8.63 19.10
N ARG A 106 10.76 8.43 20.39
CA ARG A 106 11.47 9.41 21.21
C ARG A 106 12.97 9.29 20.94
N SER A 107 13.61 10.40 20.58
CA SER A 107 15.06 10.52 20.68
C SER A 107 15.44 10.69 22.15
N GLY A 108 16.42 9.94 22.61
CA GLY A 108 16.86 9.95 24.01
C GLY A 108 17.94 8.91 24.24
N TYR A 109 18.56 8.98 25.42
CA TYR A 109 19.51 7.96 25.84
C TYR A 109 18.74 6.73 26.32
N TRP A 110 19.06 5.59 25.72
CA TRP A 110 18.54 4.30 26.15
C TRP A 110 19.38 3.87 27.34
N ASP A 111 18.86 4.10 28.55
CA ASP A 111 19.48 3.57 29.75
C ASP A 111 19.07 2.11 29.94
N ILE A 112 20.01 1.29 30.42
CA ILE A 112 19.84 -0.16 30.60
C ILE A 112 19.17 -0.46 31.95
N GLY A 113 18.70 0.58 32.66
CA GLY A 113 17.94 0.44 33.91
C GLY A 113 18.75 -0.17 35.05
N ARG A 114 20.08 -0.03 35.00
CA ARG A 114 21.00 -0.50 36.06
C ARG A 114 21.37 0.68 36.94
N SER A 115 20.53 0.93 37.93
CA SER A 115 20.84 1.69 39.15
C SER A 115 21.15 0.73 40.29
#